data_AF-A0A1H6CFH9-F1
#
_entry.id   AF-A0A1H6CFH9-F1
#
_cell.length_a   1.000
_cell.length_b   1.000
_cell.length_c   1.000
_cell.angle_alpha   90.00
_cell.angle_beta   90.00
_cell.angle_gamma   90.00
#
_symmetry.space_group_name_H-M   'P 1'
#
loop_
_entity.id
_entity.type
_entity.pdbx_description
1 polymer ?
#
loop_
_entity_poly.entity_id
_entity_poly.type
_entity_poly.pdbx_seq_one_letter_code
_entity_poly.pdbx_strand_id
1 'polypeptide(L)'
;MVHIAEIKTIVIESGLFQTLDEQVESDMPLQLDSFSLIWLIEQLERRYRISIDYRTLDLEHFSTIRKIHRLVLDKLGAGQP
;
A
#
# COMPACT_ATOMS: atom_id res chain seq x y z
N MET A 1 -5.36 -11.72 -9.64
CA MET A 1 -5.90 -10.35 -9.79
C MET A 1 -5.77 -9.69 -8.43
N VAL A 2 -5.15 -8.51 -8.31
CA VAL A 2 -4.94 -7.88 -7.00
C VAL A 2 -6.25 -7.27 -6.52
N HIS A 3 -6.77 -7.75 -5.40
CA HIS A 3 -8.01 -7.23 -4.84
C HIS A 3 -7.71 -6.11 -3.83
N ILE A 4 -8.51 -5.05 -3.85
CA ILE A 4 -8.36 -3.93 -2.91
C ILE A 4 -8.52 -4.36 -1.45
N ALA A 5 -9.28 -5.44 -1.20
CA ALA A 5 -9.41 -6.07 0.11
C ALA A 5 -8.07 -6.62 0.62
N GLU A 6 -7.21 -7.16 -0.26
CA GLU A 6 -5.88 -7.66 0.14
C GLU A 6 -4.97 -6.50 0.55
N ILE A 7 -5.00 -5.38 -0.18
CA ILE A 7 -4.26 -4.17 0.19
C ILE A 7 -4.74 -3.65 1.55
N LYS A 8 -6.05 -3.65 1.78
CA LYS A 8 -6.64 -3.27 3.07
C LYS A 8 -6.13 -4.17 4.20
N THR A 9 -6.11 -5.48 4.00
CA THR A 9 -5.55 -6.43 4.98
C THR A 9 -4.09 -6.13 5.28
N ILE A 10 -3.24 -5.91 4.27
CA ILE A 10 -1.81 -5.59 4.49
C ILE A 10 -1.64 -4.28 5.27
N VAL A 11 -2.46 -3.26 4.95
CA VAL A 11 -2.44 -1.98 5.68
C VAL A 11 -2.87 -2.15 7.14
N ILE A 12 -3.88 -2.96 7.42
CA ILE A 12 -4.35 -3.25 8.79
C ILE A 12 -3.31 -4.09 9.56
N GLU A 13 -2.77 -5.15 8.93
CA GLU A 13 -1.78 -6.07 9.52
C GLU A 13 -0.46 -5.39 9.87
N SER A 14 -0.18 -4.21 9.30
CA SER A 14 0.95 -3.38 9.73
C SER A 14 0.91 -3.07 11.22
N GLY A 15 -0.27 -3.15 11.87
CA GLY A 15 -0.43 -2.91 13.30
C GLY A 15 -0.09 -1.48 13.73
N LEU A 16 0.22 -0.61 12.77
CA LEU A 16 0.66 0.75 12.98
C LEU A 16 -0.50 1.74 13.07
N PHE A 17 -1.71 1.23 12.79
CA PHE A 17 -2.92 1.99 12.89
C PHE A 17 -3.83 1.39 13.95
N GLN A 18 -3.61 1.77 15.21
CA GLN A 18 -4.43 1.35 16.34
C GLN A 18 -5.90 1.83 16.26
N THR A 19 -6.27 2.58 15.21
CA THR A 19 -7.60 3.16 14.99
C THR A 19 -8.23 2.78 13.63
N LEU A 20 -7.55 1.99 12.79
CA LEU A 20 -8.13 1.48 11.55
C LEU A 20 -8.94 0.21 11.85
N ASP A 21 -10.17 0.41 12.31
CA ASP A 21 -11.17 -0.65 12.51
C ASP A 21 -11.58 -1.32 11.17
N GLU A 22 -12.40 -2.38 11.20
CA GLU A 22 -12.93 -3.02 9.97
C GLU A 22 -13.63 -2.03 8.99
N GLN A 23 -13.99 -0.83 9.47
CA GLN A 23 -14.69 0.22 8.74
C GLN A 23 -13.83 1.12 7.84
N VAL A 24 -12.53 0.85 7.68
CA VAL A 24 -11.67 1.68 6.82
C VAL A 24 -12.15 1.65 5.37
N GLU A 25 -12.59 2.80 4.89
CA GLU A 25 -12.95 3.00 3.50
C GLU A 25 -11.71 3.15 2.61
N SER A 26 -11.81 2.72 1.36
CA SER A 26 -10.66 2.75 0.45
C SER A 26 -10.15 4.15 0.10
N ASP A 27 -11.00 5.17 0.28
CA ASP A 27 -10.71 6.57 0.00
C ASP A 27 -10.33 7.38 1.24
N MET A 28 -10.34 6.74 2.42
CA MET A 28 -9.98 7.40 3.66
C MET A 28 -8.48 7.78 3.64
N PRO A 29 -8.13 9.01 4.03
CA PRO A 29 -6.74 9.41 4.20
C PRO A 29 -6.03 8.52 5.24
N LEU A 30 -4.89 7.95 4.85
CA LEU A 30 -4.01 7.20 5.73
C LEU A 30 -2.94 8.14 6.29
N GLN A 31 -2.78 8.14 7.61
CA GLN A 31 -1.66 8.79 8.28
C GLN A 31 -0.58 7.74 8.58
N LEU A 32 0.32 7.55 7.64
CA LEU A 32 1.48 6.68 7.79
C LEU A 32 2.66 7.49 8.34
N ASP A 33 3.23 7.06 9.46
CA ASP A 33 4.57 7.51 9.83
C ASP A 33 5.64 6.85 8.93
N SER A 34 6.86 7.37 8.96
CA SER A 34 7.95 6.89 8.11
C SER A 34 8.26 5.40 8.31
N PHE A 35 8.12 4.88 9.52
CA PHE A 35 8.36 3.45 9.80
C PHE A 35 7.25 2.59 9.18
N SER A 36 6.01 3.03 9.33
CA SER A 36 4.82 2.37 8.78
C SER A 36 4.83 2.29 7.28
N LEU A 37 5.24 3.39 6.65
CA LEU A 37 5.40 3.45 5.21
C LEU A 37 6.46 2.46 4.72
N ILE A 38 7.64 2.44 5.35
CA ILE A 38 8.73 1.52 4.96
C ILE A 38 8.27 0.06 5.11
N TRP A 39 7.63 -0.27 6.24
CA TRP A 39 7.12 -1.62 6.47
C TRP A 39 6.06 -2.01 5.42
N LEU A 40 5.12 -1.11 5.12
CA LEU A 40 4.08 -1.33 4.11
C LEU A 40 4.70 -1.60 2.74
N ILE A 41 5.70 -0.80 2.34
CA ILE A 41 6.42 -0.97 1.09
C ILE A 41 7.07 -2.36 1.04
N GLU A 42 7.79 -2.76 2.09
CA GLU A 42 8.42 -4.08 2.13
C GLU A 42 7.39 -5.22 1.97
N GLN A 43 6.21 -5.11 2.59
CA GLN A 43 5.16 -6.12 2.43
C GLN A 43 4.62 -6.16 1.01
N LEU A 44 4.38 -5.00 0.38
CA LEU A 44 3.89 -4.93 -1.00
C LEU A 44 4.91 -5.52 -1.98
N GLU A 45 6.19 -5.18 -1.84
CA GLU A 45 7.27 -5.72 -2.66
C GLU A 45 7.38 -7.25 -2.51
N ARG A 46 7.39 -7.76 -1.28
CA ARG A 46 7.45 -9.21 -1.01
C ARG A 46 6.23 -9.94 -1.55
N ARG A 47 5.02 -9.42 -1.32
CA ARG A 47 3.76 -10.09 -1.66
C ARG A 47 3.51 -10.12 -3.16
N TYR A 48 3.77 -9.01 -3.85
CA TYR A 48 3.46 -8.85 -5.27
C TYR A 48 4.69 -9.00 -6.18
N ARG A 49 5.89 -9.22 -5.61
CA ARG A 49 7.17 -9.30 -6.34
C ARG A 49 7.42 -8.08 -7.22
N ILE A 50 7.05 -6.91 -6.72
CA ILE A 50 7.28 -5.61 -7.38
C ILE A 50 8.44 -4.88 -6.70
N SER A 51 8.96 -3.84 -7.36
CA SER A 51 9.93 -2.94 -6.76
C SER A 51 9.40 -1.50 -6.73
N ILE A 52 9.48 -0.89 -5.54
CA ILE A 52 9.00 0.45 -5.24
C ILE A 52 10.17 1.25 -4.66
N ASP A 53 10.69 2.17 -5.46
CA ASP A 53 11.69 3.12 -5.00
C ASP A 53 11.03 4.35 -4.37
N TYR A 54 10.88 4.33 -3.04
CA TYR A 54 10.29 5.44 -2.28
C TYR A 54 11.14 6.73 -2.29
N ARG A 55 12.37 6.70 -2.81
CA ARG A 55 13.22 7.89 -2.93
C ARG A 55 12.87 8.73 -4.16
N THR A 56 12.25 8.11 -5.15
CA THR A 56 11.87 8.73 -6.43
C THR A 56 10.36 8.76 -6.63
N LEU A 57 9.63 7.88 -5.95
CA LEU A 57 8.17 7.82 -5.97
C LEU A 57 7.55 8.92 -5.09
N ASP A 58 6.46 9.52 -5.56
CA ASP A 58 5.66 10.43 -4.76
C ASP A 58 4.97 9.70 -3.59
N LEU A 59 5.14 10.20 -2.36
CA LEU A 59 4.50 9.65 -1.18
C LEU A 59 2.97 9.78 -1.22
N GLU A 60 2.44 10.64 -2.08
CA GLU A 60 1.00 10.78 -2.31
C GLU A 60 0.35 9.45 -2.74
N HIS A 61 1.11 8.53 -3.36
CA HIS A 61 0.62 7.19 -3.70
C HIS A 61 0.22 6.34 -2.49
N PHE A 62 0.70 6.69 -1.29
CA PHE A 62 0.39 6.00 -0.05
C PHE A 62 -0.66 6.71 0.79
N SER A 63 -1.27 7.78 0.28
CA SER A 63 -2.22 8.59 1.05
C SER A 63 -3.58 7.92 1.25
N THR A 64 -3.94 6.93 0.43
CA THR A 64 -5.19 6.15 0.58
C THR A 64 -4.99 4.72 0.08
N ILE A 65 -5.81 3.78 0.56
CA ILE A 65 -5.79 2.38 0.10
C ILE A 65 -6.01 2.29 -1.42
N ARG A 66 -6.91 3.11 -1.98
CA ARG A 66 -7.17 3.14 -3.43
C ARG A 66 -5.91 3.51 -4.23
N LYS A 67 -5.14 4.50 -3.77
CA LYS A 67 -3.91 4.90 -4.45
C LYS A 67 -2.82 3.83 -4.34
N ILE A 68 -2.70 3.17 -3.19
CA ILE A 68 -1.79 2.03 -3.00
C ILE A 68 -2.16 0.89 -3.95
N HIS A 69 -3.45 0.55 -4.03
CA HIS A 69 -3.94 -0.49 -4.95
C HIS A 69 -3.61 -0.16 -6.40
N ARG A 70 -3.81 1.09 -6.82
CA ARG A 70 -3.45 1.54 -8.17
C ARG A 70 -1.95 1.46 -8.43
N LEU A 71 -1.11 1.90 -7.48
CA LEU A 71 0.35 1.79 -7.58
C LEU A 71 0.78 0.34 -7.81
N VAL A 72 0.22 -0.61 -7.05
CA VAL A 72 0.53 -2.04 -7.19
C VAL A 72 0.10 -2.57 -8.55
N LEU A 73 -1.08 -2.21 -9.04
CA LEU A 73 -1.54 -2.60 -10.38
C LEU A 73 -0.63 -2.04 -11.49
N ASP A 74 -0.24 -0.76 -11.39
CA ASP A 74 0.64 -0.12 -12.35
C ASP A 74 2.02 -0.81 -12.38
N LYS A 75 2.56 -1.17 -11.21
CA LYS A 75 3.83 -1.90 -11.10
C LYS A 75 3.76 -3.33 -11.63
N LEU A 76 2.63 -4.01 -11.45
CA LEU A 76 2.41 -5.35 -12.02
C LEU A 76 2.25 -5.31 -13.55
N GLY A 77 1.61 -4.26 -14.08
CA GLY A 77 1.48 -4.05 -15.53
C GLY A 77 2.78 -3.62 -16.20
N ALA A 78 3.60 -2.81 -15.51
CA ALA A 78 4.92 -2.41 -15.99
C ALA A 78 5.99 -3.51 -15.83
N GLY A 79 5.72 -4.52 -15.00
CA GLY A 79 6.62 -5.64 -14.70
C GLY A 79 6.41 -6.89 -15.56
N GLN A 80 5.52 -6.86 -16.56
CA GLN A 80 5.40 -7.92 -17.56
C GLN A 80 6.34 -7.64 -18.74
N PRO A 81 7.46 -8.39 -18.90
CA PRO A 81 8.10 -8.52 -20.20
C PRO A 81 7.22 -9.31 -21.18
#